data_AF-A0A1T4SGX1-F1
#
_entry.id   AF-A0A1T4SGX1-F1
#
_cell.length_a   1.000
_cell.length_b   1.000
_cell.length_c   1.000
_cell.angle_alpha   90.00
_cell.angle_beta   90.00
_cell.angle_gamma   90.00
#
_symmetry.space_group_name_H-M   'P 1'
#
loop_
_entity.id
_entity.type
_entity.pdbx_description
1 polymer ?
#
loop_
_entity_poly.entity_id
_entity_poly.type
_entity_poly.pdbx_seq_one_letter_code
_entity_poly.pdbx_strand_id
1 'polypeptide(L)'
;MRSIARSFLLVCFIALLVGPSWAIDKEAASLPKSLHNAPPDIVALAGREAACRRWLTAEVTDEASDTRIEHALSHLRCDSLAMEATVLQRKYAQSDSALKALVTARSLGP
;
A
#
# COMPACT_ATOMS: atom_id res chain seq x y z
N MET A 1 -5.68 40.11 48.88
CA MET A 1 -4.77 38.97 48.66
C MET A 1 -5.59 37.83 48.07
N ARG A 2 -5.62 37.67 46.72
CA ARG A 2 -4.98 36.56 45.96
C ARG A 2 -5.17 35.20 46.65
N SER A 3 -5.84 34.20 46.07
CA SER A 3 -5.46 33.59 44.80
C SER A 3 -6.58 32.73 44.21
N ILE A 4 -7.04 33.11 43.00
CA ILE A 4 -7.75 32.25 42.06
C ILE A 4 -6.67 31.42 41.36
N ALA A 5 -6.47 30.18 41.78
CA ALA A 5 -5.41 29.33 41.21
C ALA A 5 -5.73 27.84 41.35
N ARG A 6 -6.88 27.39 40.83
CA ARG A 6 -7.21 25.94 40.75
C ARG A 6 -7.91 25.54 39.44
N SER A 7 -7.70 26.29 38.36
CA SER A 7 -8.26 26.02 37.02
C SER A 7 -7.19 25.92 35.92
N PHE A 8 -6.02 25.33 36.23
CA PHE A 8 -4.91 25.25 35.27
C PHE A 8 -4.22 23.87 35.18
N LEU A 9 -4.79 22.82 35.76
CA LEU A 9 -4.19 21.47 35.73
C LEU A 9 -4.82 20.51 34.71
N LEU A 10 -5.84 20.92 33.96
CA LEU A 10 -6.58 20.03 33.04
C LEU A 10 -6.30 20.25 31.55
N VAL A 11 -5.45 21.24 31.19
CA VAL A 11 -5.21 21.60 29.78
C VAL A 11 -3.89 21.02 29.22
N CYS A 12 -2.93 20.60 30.07
CA CYS A 12 -1.62 20.12 29.58
C CYS A 12 -1.56 18.63 29.17
N PHE A 13 -2.58 17.81 29.45
CA PHE A 13 -2.50 16.36 29.15
C PHE A 13 -3.03 15.96 27.77
N ILE A 14 -3.53 16.90 26.96
CA ILE A 14 -4.10 16.61 25.63
C ILE A 14 -3.04 16.75 24.51
N ALA A 15 -1.84 17.28 24.80
CA ALA A 15 -0.81 17.54 23.79
C ALA A 15 0.13 16.36 23.47
N LEU A 16 0.01 15.21 24.14
CA LEU A 16 0.92 14.06 23.96
C LEU A 16 0.37 12.93 23.07
N LEU A 17 -0.84 13.08 22.50
CA LEU A 17 -1.42 12.09 21.60
C LEU A 17 -1.30 12.45 20.11
N VAL A 18 -0.51 13.48 19.77
CA VAL A 18 -0.28 13.87 18.38
C VAL A 18 1.21 13.72 18.04
N GLY A 19 1.57 12.57 17.49
CA GLY A 19 2.82 12.43 16.76
C GLY A 19 3.18 10.97 16.44
N PRO A 20 3.68 10.68 15.23
CA PRO A 20 3.38 11.25 13.93
C PRO A 20 2.61 10.24 13.07
N SER A 21 1.69 10.76 12.28
CA SER A 21 1.05 10.02 11.20
C SER A 21 2.11 9.40 10.30
N TRP A 22 2.13 8.07 10.23
CA TRP A 22 2.45 7.28 9.06
C TRP A 22 3.51 7.92 8.15
N ALA A 23 4.79 7.69 8.46
CA ALA A 23 5.79 7.64 7.40
C ALA A 23 5.45 6.42 6.55
N ILE A 24 4.45 6.55 5.66
CA ILE A 24 4.30 5.68 4.52
C ILE A 24 5.56 5.92 3.72
N ASP A 25 6.48 4.97 3.85
CA ASP A 25 7.67 4.85 3.04
C ASP A 25 7.28 5.09 1.58
N LYS A 26 7.65 6.27 1.07
CA LYS A 26 7.34 6.72 -0.29
C LYS A 26 8.30 6.07 -1.28
N GLU A 27 8.82 4.90 -1.00
CA GLU A 27 9.42 4.03 -1.99
C GLU A 27 8.31 3.35 -2.80
N ALA A 28 7.48 4.18 -3.44
CA ALA A 28 6.61 3.74 -4.51
C ALA A 28 7.54 3.23 -5.60
N ALA A 29 7.71 1.90 -5.67
CA ALA A 29 8.45 1.27 -6.74
C ALA A 29 7.99 1.90 -8.06
N SER A 30 8.94 2.57 -8.71
CA SER A 30 8.70 3.31 -9.94
C SER A 30 8.01 2.39 -10.93
N LEU A 31 6.73 2.65 -11.20
CA LEU A 31 5.97 1.87 -12.15
C LEU A 31 6.54 2.13 -13.57
N PRO A 32 6.52 1.13 -14.46
CA PRO A 32 6.86 1.32 -15.85
C PRO A 32 6.12 2.51 -16.46
N LYS A 33 6.80 3.32 -17.28
CA LYS A 33 6.20 4.48 -17.99
C LYS A 33 4.96 4.09 -18.81
N SER A 34 4.90 2.85 -19.30
CA SER A 34 3.75 2.30 -20.02
C SER A 34 2.46 2.26 -19.21
N LEU A 35 2.53 2.35 -17.87
CA LEU A 35 1.39 2.39 -16.97
C LEU A 35 0.94 3.80 -16.59
N HIS A 36 1.69 4.86 -16.94
CA HIS A 36 1.34 6.22 -16.54
C HIS A 36 0.01 6.72 -17.13
N ASN A 37 -0.38 6.20 -18.30
CA ASN A 37 -1.65 6.52 -18.95
C ASN A 37 -2.68 5.39 -18.79
N ALA A 38 -2.41 4.40 -17.95
CA ALA A 38 -3.34 3.30 -17.71
C ALA A 38 -4.49 3.76 -16.81
N PRO A 39 -5.65 3.08 -16.88
CA PRO A 39 -6.72 3.26 -15.92
C PRO A 39 -6.23 3.14 -14.46
N PRO A 40 -6.74 3.98 -13.52
CA PRO A 40 -6.23 4.03 -12.14
C PRO A 40 -6.28 2.70 -11.38
N ASP A 41 -7.24 1.84 -11.67
CA ASP A 41 -7.37 0.51 -11.07
C ASP A 41 -6.32 -0.48 -11.58
N ILE A 42 -5.91 -0.39 -12.85
CA ILE A 42 -4.76 -1.12 -13.39
C ILE A 42 -3.46 -0.63 -12.76
N VAL A 43 -3.32 0.69 -12.57
CA VAL A 43 -2.15 1.28 -11.86
C VAL A 43 -2.10 0.80 -10.40
N ALA A 44 -3.24 0.76 -9.72
CA ALA A 44 -3.34 0.27 -8.35
C ALA A 44 -2.98 -1.22 -8.25
N LEU A 45 -3.48 -2.05 -9.18
CA LEU A 45 -3.09 -3.47 -9.26
C LEU A 45 -1.59 -3.60 -9.48
N ALA A 46 -1.01 -2.86 -10.44
CA ALA A 46 0.41 -2.90 -10.74
C ALA A 46 1.29 -2.54 -9.52
N GLY A 47 0.89 -1.52 -8.76
CA GLY A 47 1.57 -1.13 -7.53
C GLY A 47 1.58 -2.25 -6.48
N ARG A 48 0.45 -2.95 -6.35
CA ARG A 48 0.34 -4.10 -5.44
C ARG A 48 1.10 -5.32 -5.93
N GLU A 49 1.04 -5.66 -7.21
CA GLU A 49 1.84 -6.74 -7.82
C GLU A 49 3.33 -6.54 -7.53
N ALA A 50 3.84 -5.32 -7.78
CA ALA A 50 5.22 -4.97 -7.48
C ALA A 50 5.55 -5.03 -5.98
N ALA A 51 4.63 -4.60 -5.11
CA ALA A 51 4.82 -4.64 -3.66
C ALA A 51 4.81 -6.08 -3.11
N CYS A 52 3.86 -6.90 -3.55
CA CYS A 52 3.77 -8.31 -3.20
C CYS A 52 5.03 -9.06 -3.64
N ARG A 53 5.53 -8.83 -4.86
CA ARG A 53 6.80 -9.42 -5.32
C ARG A 53 7.96 -9.08 -4.37
N ARG A 54 8.10 -7.81 -3.94
CA ARG A 54 9.16 -7.41 -3.01
C ARG A 54 9.10 -8.18 -1.70
N TRP A 55 7.91 -8.27 -1.10
CA TRP A 55 7.72 -8.97 0.17
C TRP A 55 7.86 -10.49 0.05
N LEU A 56 7.43 -11.09 -1.06
CA LEU A 56 7.61 -12.52 -1.33
C LEU A 56 9.07 -12.92 -1.53
N THR A 57 9.92 -12.00 -2.00
CA THR A 57 11.36 -12.23 -2.15
C THR A 57 12.19 -11.72 -0.98
N ALA A 58 11.55 -11.17 0.06
CA ALA A 58 12.25 -10.69 1.24
C ALA A 58 12.81 -11.86 2.05
N GLU A 59 14.04 -11.71 2.54
CA GLU A 59 14.67 -12.72 3.38
C GLU A 59 14.10 -12.66 4.81
N VAL A 60 13.77 -13.84 5.35
CA VAL A 60 13.37 -14.01 6.75
C VAL A 60 14.64 -14.24 7.57
N THR A 61 15.05 -13.25 8.35
CA THR A 61 16.26 -13.30 9.19
C THR A 61 15.95 -13.71 10.63
N ASP A 62 14.72 -13.49 11.07
CA ASP A 62 14.24 -13.72 12.43
C ASP A 62 12.69 -13.73 12.48
N GLU A 63 12.12 -14.15 13.61
CA GLU A 63 10.66 -14.22 13.82
C GLU A 63 9.95 -12.86 13.65
N ALA A 64 10.61 -11.75 14.00
CA ALA A 64 10.03 -10.42 13.83
C ALA A 64 9.97 -10.03 12.34
N SER A 65 10.97 -10.42 11.54
CA SER A 65 10.97 -10.24 10.09
C SER A 65 9.88 -11.07 9.42
N ASP A 66 9.69 -12.31 9.86
CA ASP A 66 8.64 -13.21 9.39
C ASP A 66 7.26 -12.59 9.60
N THR A 67 6.98 -12.18 10.84
CA THR A 67 5.71 -11.52 11.21
C THR A 67 5.46 -10.25 10.38
N ARG A 68 6.50 -9.45 10.10
CA ARG A 68 6.36 -8.25 9.25
C ARG A 68 6.04 -8.60 7.81
N ILE A 69 6.70 -9.63 7.25
CA ILE A 69 6.46 -10.10 5.88
C ILE A 69 5.03 -10.63 5.78
N GLU A 70 4.59 -11.49 6.68
CA GLU A 70 3.23 -12.03 6.70
C GLU A 70 2.18 -10.92 6.78
N HIS A 71 2.37 -9.96 7.70
CA HIS A 71 1.48 -8.82 7.84
C HIS A 71 1.43 -7.98 6.56
N ALA A 72 2.57 -7.74 5.91
CA ALA A 72 2.63 -7.00 4.66
C ALA A 72 1.90 -7.73 3.51
N LEU A 73 2.12 -9.04 3.36
CA LEU A 73 1.46 -9.85 2.34
C LEU A 73 -0.06 -9.90 2.53
N SER A 74 -0.52 -10.04 3.78
CA SER A 74 -1.93 -9.99 4.14
C SER A 74 -2.55 -8.62 3.89
N HIS A 75 -1.88 -7.54 4.32
CA HIS A 75 -2.33 -6.17 4.12
C HIS A 75 -2.45 -5.81 2.62
N LEU A 76 -1.48 -6.24 1.82
CA LEU A 76 -1.48 -6.06 0.36
C LEU A 76 -2.46 -6.99 -0.35
N ARG A 77 -3.04 -7.97 0.35
CA ARG A 77 -3.97 -8.98 -0.18
C ARG A 77 -3.38 -9.66 -1.42
N CYS A 78 -2.16 -10.18 -1.29
CA CYS A 78 -1.44 -10.77 -2.42
C CYS A 78 -2.15 -12.02 -2.99
N ASP A 79 -2.98 -12.68 -2.17
CA ASP A 79 -3.83 -13.80 -2.53
C ASP A 79 -4.99 -13.44 -3.48
N SER A 80 -5.47 -12.18 -3.46
CA SER A 80 -6.60 -11.76 -4.29
C SER A 80 -6.24 -11.19 -5.66
N LEU A 81 -4.94 -10.99 -5.95
CA LEU A 81 -4.48 -10.30 -7.17
C LEU A 81 -4.94 -10.98 -8.47
N ALA A 82 -4.90 -12.31 -8.54
CA ALA A 82 -5.34 -13.06 -9.72
C ALA A 82 -6.84 -12.88 -10.02
N MET A 83 -7.66 -12.85 -8.97
CA MET A 83 -9.10 -12.61 -9.09
C MET A 83 -9.35 -11.17 -9.55
N GLU A 84 -8.67 -10.19 -8.95
CA GLU A 84 -8.79 -8.78 -9.33
C GLU A 84 -8.38 -8.54 -10.78
N ALA A 85 -7.28 -9.13 -11.23
CA ALA A 85 -6.85 -9.09 -12.61
C ALA A 85 -7.92 -9.65 -13.56
N THR A 86 -8.59 -10.75 -13.19
CA THR A 86 -9.69 -11.32 -13.97
C THR A 86 -10.91 -10.38 -14.04
N VAL A 87 -11.21 -9.67 -12.94
CA VAL A 87 -12.26 -8.64 -12.92
C VAL A 87 -11.89 -7.49 -13.84
N LEU A 88 -10.65 -6.99 -13.77
CA LEU A 88 -10.18 -5.91 -14.64
C LEU A 88 -10.12 -6.31 -16.12
N GLN A 89 -9.72 -7.55 -16.42
CA GLN A 89 -9.72 -8.07 -17.79
C GLN A 89 -11.13 -8.05 -18.39
N ARG A 90 -12.14 -8.45 -17.62
CA ARG A 90 -13.55 -8.37 -18.05
C ARG A 90 -14.03 -6.92 -18.18
N LYS A 91 -13.68 -6.07 -17.22
CA LYS A 91 -14.04 -4.63 -17.23
C LYS A 91 -13.49 -3.91 -18.46
N TYR A 92 -12.27 -4.23 -18.87
CA TYR A 92 -11.57 -3.59 -19.98
C TYR A 92 -11.53 -4.42 -21.27
N ALA A 93 -12.44 -5.39 -21.42
CA ALA A 93 -12.43 -6.33 -22.55
C ALA A 93 -12.48 -5.68 -23.94
N GLN A 94 -12.98 -4.44 -24.04
CA GLN A 94 -13.08 -3.69 -25.31
C GLN A 94 -11.95 -2.66 -25.51
N SER A 95 -10.95 -2.61 -24.63
CA SER A 95 -9.86 -1.64 -24.68
C SER A 95 -8.51 -2.33 -24.78
N ASP A 96 -8.00 -2.46 -26.01
CA ASP A 96 -6.69 -3.08 -26.27
C ASP A 96 -5.55 -2.40 -25.49
N SER A 97 -5.61 -1.08 -25.34
CA SER A 97 -4.61 -0.31 -24.58
C SER A 97 -4.67 -0.66 -23.09
N ALA A 98 -5.86 -0.74 -22.50
CA ALA A 98 -6.02 -1.15 -21.11
C ALA A 98 -5.64 -2.62 -20.89
N LEU A 99 -5.96 -3.52 -21.82
CA LEU A 99 -5.54 -4.91 -21.74
C LEU A 99 -4.01 -5.06 -21.81
N LYS A 100 -3.32 -4.30 -22.68
CA LYS A 100 -1.85 -4.25 -22.72
C LYS A 100 -1.26 -3.72 -21.41
N ALA A 101 -1.86 -2.68 -20.85
CA ALA A 101 -1.47 -2.14 -19.55
C ALA A 101 -1.68 -3.17 -18.43
N LEU A 102 -2.80 -3.89 -18.43
CA LEU A 102 -3.08 -4.96 -17.47
C LEU A 102 -2.07 -6.11 -17.57
N VAL A 103 -1.70 -6.53 -18.79
CA VAL A 103 -0.63 -7.53 -18.99
C VAL A 103 0.70 -7.04 -18.42
N THR A 104 1.03 -5.77 -18.65
CA THR A 104 2.25 -5.15 -18.09
C THR A 104 2.19 -5.05 -16.57
N ALA A 105 1.03 -4.76 -15.99
CA ALA A 105 0.84 -4.71 -14.55
C ALA A 105 1.09 -6.09 -13.91
N ARG A 106 0.55 -7.15 -14.53
CA ARG A 106 0.70 -8.52 -14.02
C ARG A 106 2.12 -9.06 -14.11
N SER A 107 2.95 -8.60 -15.03
CA SER A 107 4.36 -9.01 -15.11
C SER A 107 5.25 -8.39 -14.01
N LEU A 108 4.68 -7.51 -13.18
CA LEU A 108 5.35 -6.98 -11.99
C LEU A 108 5.23 -7.91 -10.77
N GLY A 109 4.30 -8.86 -10.80
CA GLY A 109 4.12 -9.87 -9.77
C GLY A 109 4.94 -11.14 -10.05
N PRO A 110 4.91 -12.11 -9.12
CA PRO A 110 5.43 -13.47 -9.34
C PRO A 110 4.63 -14.25 -10.39
#